data_AF-A0AAU1KJV4-F1
#
_entry.id   AF-A0AAU1KJV4-F1
#
_cell.length_a   1.000
_cell.length_b   1.000
_cell.length_c   1.000
_cell.angle_alpha   90.00
_cell.angle_beta   90.00
_cell.angle_gamma   90.00
#
_symmetry.space_group_name_H-M   'P 1'
#
loop_
_entity.id
_entity.type
_entity.pdbx_description
1 polymer ?
#
loop_
_entity_poly.entity_id
_entity_poly.type
_entity_poly.pdbx_seq_one_letter_code
_entity_poly.pdbx_strand_id
1 'polypeptide(L)'
;MRRSVLFVHGTGVREASYKETFGAVRARLADIRPGLDVRGCFWGREQGASMTLDGASVPHYRRSRGGAPEDDEIEIWEVLYEDPWYELRLLGLQPAPDAGFGFGLPPSDEFLAEVTGYVPGPAVVGAFAARGLDGELAEALKAVAGAPELHDAAATADADGTEHRRAFALAVVAMTLALSFDRGGEVSGMVRDELLAVLGTELYAEGRSVGGFLAKALARPVGWRGRHRRGRGATPPCPPSATSCATRPGGRAYAT
;
A
#
# COMPACT_ATOMS: atom_id res chain seq x y z
N MET A 1 17.76 -14.40 35.49
CA MET A 1 18.43 -14.01 34.23
C MET A 1 17.77 -12.74 33.70
N ARG A 2 18.53 -11.65 33.50
CA ARG A 2 18.00 -10.45 32.85
C ARG A 2 17.93 -10.71 31.35
N ARG A 3 16.78 -10.44 30.73
CA ARG A 3 16.58 -10.54 29.28
C ARG A 3 16.85 -9.17 28.69
N SER A 4 17.66 -9.11 27.64
CA SER A 4 17.98 -7.87 26.93
C SER A 4 17.49 -7.95 25.48
N VAL A 5 17.12 -6.82 24.90
CA VAL A 5 16.79 -6.66 23.49
C VAL A 5 17.92 -5.89 22.82
N LEU A 6 18.46 -6.43 21.73
CA LEU A 6 19.44 -5.76 20.91
C LEU A 6 18.76 -5.17 19.67
N PHE A 7 18.82 -3.86 19.51
CA PHE A 7 18.40 -3.16 18.31
C PHE A 7 19.57 -3.05 17.35
N VAL A 8 19.45 -3.67 16.18
CA VAL A 8 20.45 -3.67 15.11
C VAL A 8 19.85 -2.94 13.91
N HIS A 9 20.60 -2.03 13.31
CA HIS A 9 20.18 -1.31 12.10
C HIS A 9 20.76 -1.95 10.82
N GLY A 10 20.19 -1.65 9.65
CA GLY A 10 20.75 -2.07 8.35
C GLY A 10 22.00 -1.28 7.93
N THR A 11 22.76 -1.77 6.94
CA THR A 11 24.06 -1.22 6.49
C THR A 11 24.05 0.24 6.02
N GLY A 12 22.88 0.79 5.67
CA GLY A 12 22.73 2.15 5.14
C GLY A 12 22.26 3.22 6.14
N VAL A 13 22.05 2.87 7.42
CA VAL A 13 21.43 3.80 8.38
C VAL A 13 22.46 4.82 8.89
N ARG A 14 22.17 6.10 8.71
CA ARG A 14 22.97 7.21 9.25
C ARG A 14 22.77 7.36 10.75
N GLU A 15 23.80 7.84 11.45
CA GLU A 15 23.82 7.93 12.92
C GLU A 15 22.61 8.68 13.51
N ALA A 16 22.17 9.77 12.87
CA ALA A 16 21.01 10.55 13.32
C ALA A 16 19.71 9.73 13.29
N SER A 17 19.43 9.08 12.16
CA SER A 17 18.23 8.24 11.98
C SER A 17 18.26 7.00 12.87
N TYR A 18 19.45 6.41 13.07
CA TYR A 18 19.66 5.35 14.03
C TYR A 18 19.29 5.80 15.45
N LYS A 19 19.80 6.94 15.92
CA LYS A 19 19.53 7.47 17.27
C LYS A 19 18.04 7.75 17.47
N GLU A 20 17.38 8.32 16.48
CA GLU A 20 15.94 8.59 16.51
C GLU A 20 15.13 7.29 16.63
N THR A 21 15.37 6.33 15.75
CA THR A 21 14.65 5.05 15.73
C THR A 21 14.91 4.25 17.00
N PHE A 22 16.18 4.17 17.43
CA PHE A 22 16.55 3.51 18.67
C PHE A 22 15.87 4.15 19.89
N GLY A 23 15.81 5.49 19.93
CA GLY A 23 15.09 6.22 20.98
C GLY A 23 13.61 5.89 21.02
N ALA A 24 12.95 5.86 19.85
CA ALA A 24 11.54 5.52 19.73
C ALA A 24 11.25 4.07 20.16
N VAL A 25 12.06 3.11 19.69
CA VAL A 25 11.94 1.69 20.06
C VAL A 25 12.14 1.50 21.56
N ARG A 26 13.17 2.12 22.15
CA ARG A 26 13.44 2.05 23.59
C ARG A 26 12.30 2.60 24.42
N ALA A 27 11.76 3.77 24.05
CA ALA A 27 10.63 4.37 24.76
C ALA A 27 9.39 3.46 24.73
N ARG A 28 9.04 2.94 23.54
CA ARG A 28 7.87 2.05 23.40
C ARG A 28 8.04 0.73 24.14
N LEU A 29 9.22 0.14 24.13
CA LEU A 29 9.49 -1.08 24.88
C LEU A 29 9.43 -0.84 26.39
N ALA A 30 9.84 0.34 26.87
CA ALA A 30 9.70 0.69 28.27
C ALA A 30 8.22 0.80 28.69
N ASP A 31 7.35 1.33 27.82
CA ASP A 31 5.90 1.40 28.06
C ASP A 31 5.27 0.00 28.10
N ILE A 32 5.68 -0.90 27.20
CA ILE A 32 5.11 -2.25 27.07
C ILE A 32 5.63 -3.20 28.17
N ARG A 33 6.92 -3.12 28.47
CA ARG A 33 7.59 -3.98 29.47
C ARG A 33 8.64 -3.18 30.25
N PRO A 34 8.22 -2.57 31.38
CA PRO A 34 9.15 -1.90 32.29
C PRO A 34 10.27 -2.85 32.75
N GLY A 35 11.50 -2.33 32.80
CA GLY A 35 12.68 -3.08 33.26
C GLY A 35 13.37 -3.95 32.20
N LEU A 36 12.92 -3.93 30.94
CA LEU A 36 13.64 -4.57 29.83
C LEU A 36 14.89 -3.76 29.45
N ASP A 37 16.05 -4.41 29.39
CA ASP A 37 17.31 -3.78 28.97
C ASP A 37 17.38 -3.73 27.44
N VAL A 38 17.29 -2.52 26.85
CA VAL A 38 17.34 -2.34 25.40
C VAL A 38 18.67 -1.69 25.02
N ARG A 39 19.48 -2.41 24.26
CA ARG A 39 20.80 -1.96 23.79
C ARG A 39 20.78 -1.73 22.29
N GLY A 40 21.52 -0.74 21.83
CA GLY A 40 21.66 -0.45 20.41
C GLY A 40 23.03 -0.88 19.90
N CYS A 41 23.09 -1.44 18.71
CA CYS A 41 24.33 -1.76 17.99
C CYS A 41 24.48 -0.84 16.77
N PHE A 42 25.28 0.23 16.90
CA PHE A 42 25.60 1.14 15.79
C PHE A 42 26.85 0.71 15.03
N TRP A 43 26.77 -0.45 14.39
CA TRP A 43 27.91 -1.04 13.67
C TRP A 43 28.22 -0.32 12.34
N GLY A 44 27.29 0.47 11.80
CA GLY A 44 27.42 1.15 10.51
C GLY A 44 28.51 2.22 10.45
N ARG A 45 29.01 2.70 11.59
CA ARG A 45 30.19 3.59 11.61
C ARG A 45 31.47 2.87 11.19
N GLU A 46 31.62 1.62 11.64
CA GLU A 46 32.85 0.85 11.48
C GLU A 46 32.79 -0.06 10.25
N GLN A 47 31.60 -0.59 9.93
CA GLN A 47 31.40 -1.62 8.91
C GLN A 47 30.33 -1.25 7.88
N GLY A 48 29.77 -0.05 7.97
CA GLY A 48 28.73 0.42 7.04
C GLY A 48 29.31 0.98 5.75
N ALA A 49 28.42 1.23 4.78
CA ALA A 49 28.80 1.86 3.52
C ALA A 49 28.95 3.38 3.70
N SER A 50 30.17 3.89 3.48
CA SER A 50 30.43 5.32 3.32
C SER A 50 30.62 5.64 1.83
N MET A 51 30.03 6.75 1.38
CA MET A 51 30.24 7.21 0.01
C MET A 51 31.37 8.24 0.01
N THR A 52 32.41 7.97 -0.75
CA THR A 52 33.48 8.94 -1.00
C THR A 52 32.90 10.19 -1.67
N LEU A 53 33.39 11.38 -1.29
CA LEU A 53 32.96 12.68 -1.83
C LEU A 53 31.46 13.01 -1.61
N ASP A 54 30.83 12.43 -0.59
CA ASP A 54 29.41 12.62 -0.27
C ASP A 54 28.48 12.33 -1.46
N GLY A 55 28.82 11.31 -2.26
CA GLY A 55 28.03 10.88 -3.41
C GLY A 55 28.04 11.88 -4.57
N ALA A 56 29.09 12.68 -4.72
CA ALA A 56 29.24 13.67 -5.81
C ALA A 56 29.11 13.06 -7.22
N SER A 57 29.43 11.76 -7.37
CA SER A 57 29.32 11.02 -8.63
C SER A 57 27.90 10.53 -8.94
N VAL A 58 26.96 10.64 -8.01
CA VAL A 58 25.58 10.20 -8.21
C VAL A 58 24.73 11.44 -8.49
N PRO A 59 24.17 11.58 -9.72
CA PRO A 59 23.29 12.69 -10.08
C PRO A 59 22.18 12.86 -9.05
N HIS A 60 21.91 14.10 -8.65
CA HIS A 60 20.87 14.47 -7.69
C HIS A 60 20.99 13.87 -6.27
N TYR A 61 21.98 13.02 -5.97
CA TYR A 61 22.12 12.38 -4.66
C TYR A 61 22.24 13.37 -3.49
N ARG A 62 22.93 14.50 -3.68
CA ARG A 62 22.98 15.53 -2.61
C ARG A 62 21.61 16.14 -2.29
N ARG A 63 20.66 16.08 -3.22
CA ARG A 63 19.28 16.56 -3.06
C ARG A 63 18.35 15.45 -2.56
N SER A 64 18.39 14.27 -3.17
CA SER A 64 17.51 13.14 -2.87
C SER A 64 18.01 12.23 -1.74
N ARG A 65 19.32 12.31 -1.42
CA ARG A 65 20.05 11.38 -0.55
C ARG A 65 19.85 9.91 -0.91
N GLY A 66 19.60 9.63 -2.18
CA GLY A 66 19.33 8.28 -2.70
C GLY A 66 17.89 7.81 -2.51
N GLY A 67 16.96 8.72 -2.20
CA GLY A 67 15.53 8.46 -2.33
C GLY A 67 14.91 9.45 -3.30
N ALA A 68 14.77 9.06 -4.56
CA ALA A 68 13.88 9.73 -5.48
C ALA A 68 12.46 9.14 -5.31
N PRO A 69 11.39 9.93 -5.50
CA PRO A 69 10.03 9.39 -5.59
C PRO A 69 9.88 8.31 -6.67
N GLU A 70 10.75 8.34 -7.68
CA GLU A 70 10.84 7.34 -8.75
C GLU A 70 11.36 5.98 -8.23
N ASP A 71 12.12 5.94 -7.14
CA ASP A 71 12.64 4.68 -6.57
C ASP A 71 11.49 3.84 -5.95
N ASP A 72 10.51 4.50 -5.32
CA ASP A 72 9.32 3.84 -4.75
C ASP A 72 8.42 3.21 -5.84
N GLU A 73 8.36 3.83 -7.03
CA GLU A 73 7.63 3.31 -8.19
C GLU A 73 8.39 2.22 -8.96
N ILE A 74 9.72 2.16 -8.87
CA ILE A 74 10.49 1.03 -9.39
C ILE A 74 10.31 -0.18 -8.47
N GLU A 75 10.32 0.02 -7.14
CA GLU A 75 10.16 -1.05 -6.14
C GLU A 75 8.80 -1.74 -6.22
N ILE A 76 7.71 -1.02 -6.50
CA ILE A 76 6.37 -1.62 -6.61
C ILE A 76 6.24 -2.56 -7.82
N TRP A 77 6.89 -2.25 -8.94
CA TRP A 77 6.76 -3.06 -10.16
C TRP A 77 7.47 -4.40 -10.06
N GLU A 78 8.58 -4.47 -9.32
CA GLU A 78 9.23 -5.75 -9.00
C GLU A 78 8.26 -6.71 -8.32
N VAL A 79 7.44 -6.21 -7.39
CA VAL A 79 6.40 -6.99 -6.72
C VAL A 79 5.24 -7.32 -7.67
N LEU A 80 4.76 -6.34 -8.44
CA LEU A 80 3.59 -6.53 -9.31
C LEU A 80 3.84 -7.53 -10.46
N TYR A 81 5.09 -7.70 -10.91
CA TYR A 81 5.42 -8.75 -11.89
C TYR A 81 5.24 -10.16 -11.33
N GLU A 82 5.41 -10.35 -10.02
CA GLU A 82 5.21 -11.63 -9.34
C GLU A 82 3.77 -11.78 -8.80
N ASP A 83 3.18 -10.69 -8.32
CA ASP A 83 1.87 -10.65 -7.68
C ASP A 83 1.03 -9.45 -8.17
N PRO A 84 0.27 -9.60 -9.27
CA PRO A 84 -0.61 -8.54 -9.79
C PRO A 84 -1.66 -8.05 -8.80
N TRP A 85 -1.92 -8.82 -7.74
CA TRP A 85 -2.96 -8.54 -6.73
C TRP A 85 -2.47 -7.67 -5.58
N TYR A 86 -1.17 -7.40 -5.50
CA TYR A 86 -0.52 -6.83 -4.32
C TYR A 86 -1.20 -5.55 -3.79
N GLU A 87 -1.42 -4.56 -4.67
CA GLU A 87 -2.05 -3.29 -4.29
C GLU A 87 -3.52 -3.45 -3.86
N LEU A 88 -4.26 -4.35 -4.52
CA LEU A 88 -5.64 -4.65 -4.14
C LEU A 88 -5.70 -5.27 -2.74
N ARG A 89 -4.80 -6.21 -2.42
CA ARG A 89 -4.70 -6.78 -1.07
C ARG A 89 -4.34 -5.73 -0.03
N LEU A 90 -3.44 -4.80 -0.35
CA LEU A 90 -3.09 -3.70 0.57
C LEU A 90 -4.29 -2.79 0.85
N LEU A 91 -5.10 -2.48 -0.17
CA LEU A 91 -6.32 -1.69 0.01
C LEU A 91 -7.38 -2.44 0.83
N GLY A 92 -7.53 -3.75 0.63
CA GLY A 92 -8.47 -4.56 1.41
C GLY A 92 -8.15 -4.66 2.91
N LEU A 93 -6.91 -4.35 3.31
CA LEU A 93 -6.51 -4.29 4.72
C LEU A 93 -6.84 -2.94 5.40
N GLN A 94 -7.28 -1.94 4.63
CA GLN A 94 -7.66 -0.65 5.17
C GLN A 94 -8.99 -0.73 5.93
N PRO A 95 -9.21 0.15 6.93
CA PRO A 95 -10.54 0.24 7.53
C PRO A 95 -11.55 0.74 6.48
N ALA A 96 -12.74 0.14 6.47
CA ALA A 96 -13.84 0.68 5.68
C ALA A 96 -14.11 2.14 6.09
N PRO A 97 -14.40 3.03 5.12
CA PRO A 97 -14.76 4.40 5.43
C PRO A 97 -16.04 4.43 6.27
N ASP A 98 -16.17 5.45 7.13
CA ASP A 98 -17.37 5.64 7.93
C ASP A 98 -18.59 5.73 7.01
N ALA A 99 -19.58 4.87 7.24
CA ALA A 99 -20.83 4.88 6.51
C ALA A 99 -21.57 6.20 6.80
N GLY A 100 -21.39 7.20 5.93
CA GLY A 100 -22.13 8.44 5.98
C GLY A 100 -23.62 8.19 5.70
N PHE A 101 -24.48 9.06 6.22
CA PHE A 101 -25.91 9.09 5.86
C PHE A 101 -26.09 9.70 4.47
N GLY A 102 -25.76 8.95 3.41
CA GLY A 102 -25.98 9.33 2.02
C GLY A 102 -27.20 8.63 1.42
N PHE A 103 -27.84 9.27 0.43
CA PHE A 103 -28.79 8.61 -0.46
C PHE A 103 -28.04 8.15 -1.72
N GLY A 104 -28.07 6.85 -2.04
CA GLY A 104 -27.38 6.28 -3.19
C GLY A 104 -26.85 4.87 -2.93
N LEU A 105 -26.15 4.29 -3.91
CA LEU A 105 -25.33 3.10 -3.68
C LEU A 105 -24.17 3.47 -2.73
N PRO A 106 -23.76 2.56 -1.83
CA PRO A 106 -22.52 2.70 -1.11
C PRO A 106 -21.33 2.91 -2.07
N PRO A 107 -20.32 3.72 -1.71
CA PRO A 107 -19.13 3.92 -2.55
C PRO A 107 -18.45 2.62 -2.97
N SER A 108 -18.47 1.59 -2.10
CA SER A 108 -17.97 0.25 -2.41
C SER A 108 -18.69 -0.39 -3.60
N ASP A 109 -20.02 -0.27 -3.63
CA ASP A 109 -20.86 -0.91 -4.64
C ASP A 109 -20.81 -0.13 -5.94
N GLU A 110 -20.72 1.20 -5.87
CA GLU A 110 -20.53 2.08 -7.03
C GLU A 110 -19.20 1.79 -7.72
N PHE A 111 -18.09 1.79 -6.96
CA PHE A 111 -16.77 1.45 -7.49
C PHE A 111 -16.77 0.04 -8.09
N LEU A 112 -17.31 -0.96 -7.38
CA LEU A 112 -17.31 -2.34 -7.86
C LEU A 112 -18.13 -2.48 -9.15
N ALA A 113 -19.30 -1.85 -9.24
CA ALA A 113 -20.12 -1.86 -10.45
C ALA A 113 -19.39 -1.17 -11.63
N GLU A 114 -18.70 -0.06 -11.37
CA GLU A 114 -17.89 0.65 -12.37
C GLU A 114 -16.81 -0.27 -12.95
N VAL A 115 -15.94 -0.84 -12.12
CA VAL A 115 -14.77 -1.61 -12.61
C VAL A 115 -15.13 -3.00 -13.15
N THR A 116 -16.20 -3.63 -12.64
CA THR A 116 -16.67 -4.93 -13.17
C THR A 116 -17.46 -4.78 -14.45
N GLY A 117 -18.11 -3.64 -14.66
CA GLY A 117 -18.81 -3.27 -15.89
C GLY A 117 -17.94 -2.55 -16.92
N TYR A 118 -16.67 -2.29 -16.60
CA TYR A 118 -15.77 -1.50 -17.42
C TYR A 118 -15.50 -2.16 -18.79
N VAL A 119 -15.66 -1.38 -19.85
CA VAL A 119 -15.36 -1.76 -21.23
C VAL A 119 -14.37 -0.75 -21.79
N PRO A 120 -13.15 -1.16 -22.17
CA PRO A 120 -12.14 -0.23 -22.66
C PRO A 120 -12.59 0.54 -23.91
N GLY A 121 -12.37 1.85 -23.89
CA GLY A 121 -12.59 2.74 -25.01
C GLY A 121 -11.55 2.57 -26.14
N PRO A 122 -11.78 3.21 -27.29
CA PRO A 122 -10.93 3.03 -28.48
C PRO A 122 -9.45 3.39 -28.27
N ALA A 123 -9.16 4.34 -27.37
CA ALA A 123 -7.79 4.74 -27.07
C ALA A 123 -7.02 3.65 -26.34
N VAL A 124 -7.62 3.05 -25.29
CA VAL A 124 -7.06 1.91 -24.57
C VAL A 124 -6.93 0.71 -25.51
N VAL A 125 -8.00 0.34 -26.21
CA VAL A 125 -7.99 -0.80 -27.15
C VAL A 125 -6.89 -0.62 -28.20
N GLY A 126 -6.77 0.55 -28.81
CA GLY A 126 -5.75 0.84 -29.81
C GLY A 126 -4.33 0.76 -29.24
N ALA A 127 -4.11 1.27 -28.02
CA ALA A 127 -2.79 1.25 -27.37
C ALA A 127 -2.30 -0.19 -27.10
N PHE A 128 -3.17 -1.07 -26.58
CA PHE A 128 -2.82 -2.47 -26.32
C PHE A 128 -2.71 -3.28 -27.61
N ALA A 129 -3.64 -3.11 -28.56
CA ALA A 129 -3.61 -3.83 -29.84
C ALA A 129 -2.36 -3.49 -30.68
N ALA A 130 -1.88 -2.23 -30.65
CA ALA A 130 -0.65 -1.83 -31.33
C ALA A 130 0.60 -2.58 -30.83
N ARG A 131 0.51 -3.25 -29.68
CA ARG A 131 1.57 -4.06 -29.06
C ARG A 131 1.26 -5.55 -29.07
N GLY A 132 0.15 -5.96 -29.71
CA GLY A 132 -0.31 -7.35 -29.74
C GLY A 132 -0.75 -7.88 -28.38
N LEU A 133 -1.30 -7.01 -27.51
CA LEU A 133 -1.72 -7.35 -26.15
C LEU A 133 -3.25 -7.33 -25.97
N ASP A 134 -4.02 -7.34 -27.06
CA ASP A 134 -5.48 -7.26 -27.02
C ASP A 134 -6.14 -8.48 -26.35
N GLY A 135 -5.61 -9.67 -26.62
CA GLY A 135 -6.08 -10.92 -25.99
C GLY A 135 -5.76 -10.96 -24.50
N GLU A 136 -4.52 -10.59 -24.14
CA GLU A 136 -4.04 -10.54 -22.76
C GLU A 136 -4.78 -9.47 -21.94
N LEU A 137 -5.09 -8.31 -22.53
CA LEU A 137 -5.88 -7.26 -21.87
C LEU A 137 -7.29 -7.77 -21.54
N ALA A 138 -7.97 -8.40 -22.50
CA ALA A 138 -9.32 -8.92 -22.30
C ALA A 138 -9.36 -9.99 -21.21
N GLU A 139 -8.36 -10.86 -21.18
CA GLU A 139 -8.21 -11.89 -20.15
C GLU A 139 -7.87 -11.29 -18.78
N ALA A 140 -6.96 -10.31 -18.72
CA ALA A 140 -6.60 -9.60 -17.50
C ALA A 140 -7.79 -8.86 -16.88
N LEU A 141 -8.57 -8.14 -17.68
CA LEU A 141 -9.78 -7.46 -17.21
C LEU A 141 -10.77 -8.44 -16.59
N LYS A 142 -11.01 -9.58 -17.24
CA LYS A 142 -11.89 -10.62 -16.72
C LYS A 142 -11.35 -11.25 -15.43
N ALA A 143 -10.05 -11.54 -15.38
CA ALA A 143 -9.40 -12.12 -14.22
C ALA A 143 -9.48 -11.17 -13.01
N VAL A 144 -9.14 -9.89 -13.22
CA VAL A 144 -9.13 -8.89 -12.15
C VAL A 144 -10.55 -8.56 -11.67
N ALA A 145 -11.51 -8.40 -12.59
CA ALA A 145 -12.91 -8.16 -12.24
C ALA A 145 -13.54 -9.33 -11.44
N GLY A 146 -13.04 -10.55 -11.60
CA GLY A 146 -13.52 -11.74 -10.88
C GLY A 146 -12.72 -12.11 -9.62
N ALA A 147 -11.70 -11.32 -9.26
CA ALA A 147 -10.80 -11.66 -8.17
C ALA A 147 -11.38 -11.30 -6.79
N PRO A 148 -11.26 -12.16 -5.77
CA PRO A 148 -11.69 -11.82 -4.41
C PRO A 148 -10.93 -10.60 -3.85
N GLU A 149 -9.66 -10.41 -4.25
CA GLU A 149 -8.87 -9.25 -3.85
C GLU A 149 -9.49 -7.92 -4.30
N LEU A 150 -10.17 -7.89 -5.46
CA LEU A 150 -10.89 -6.70 -5.91
C LEU A 150 -12.11 -6.42 -5.03
N HIS A 151 -12.85 -7.46 -4.65
CA HIS A 151 -13.99 -7.33 -3.74
C HIS A 151 -13.58 -6.84 -2.35
N ASP A 152 -12.49 -7.39 -1.81
CA ASP A 152 -11.94 -6.96 -0.52
C ASP A 152 -11.46 -5.51 -0.58
N ALA A 153 -10.76 -5.11 -1.66
CA ALA A 153 -10.37 -3.73 -1.88
C ALA A 153 -11.59 -2.80 -1.99
N ALA A 154 -12.62 -3.20 -2.74
CA ALA A 154 -13.82 -2.39 -2.94
C ALA A 154 -14.54 -2.07 -1.62
N ALA A 155 -14.50 -2.97 -0.64
CA ALA A 155 -15.08 -2.73 0.68
C ALA A 155 -14.46 -1.54 1.45
N THR A 156 -13.29 -1.07 1.02
CA THR A 156 -12.58 0.07 1.60
C THR A 156 -12.62 1.32 0.72
N ALA A 157 -13.33 1.28 -0.41
CA ALA A 157 -13.44 2.40 -1.34
C ALA A 157 -14.20 3.57 -0.71
N ASP A 158 -13.59 4.76 -0.78
CA ASP A 158 -14.27 6.01 -0.45
C ASP A 158 -14.99 6.59 -1.68
N ALA A 159 -15.70 7.70 -1.47
CA ALA A 159 -16.47 8.34 -2.55
C ALA A 159 -15.60 8.90 -3.69
N ASP A 160 -14.30 9.13 -3.49
CA ASP A 160 -13.40 9.55 -4.57
C ASP A 160 -12.85 8.35 -5.33
N GLY A 161 -12.63 7.20 -4.70
CA GLY A 161 -12.27 5.93 -5.34
C GLY A 161 -10.96 5.95 -6.17
N THR A 162 -10.17 7.03 -6.08
CA THR A 162 -8.99 7.23 -6.94
C THR A 162 -7.91 6.20 -6.65
N GLU A 163 -7.64 5.87 -5.39
CA GLU A 163 -6.63 4.84 -5.04
C GLU A 163 -7.06 3.46 -5.54
N HIS A 164 -8.35 3.14 -5.44
CA HIS A 164 -8.92 1.87 -5.90
C HIS A 164 -8.89 1.73 -7.42
N ARG A 165 -9.23 2.78 -8.17
CA ARG A 165 -9.09 2.78 -9.63
C ARG A 165 -7.63 2.69 -10.07
N ARG A 166 -6.69 3.29 -9.32
CA ARG A 166 -5.26 3.11 -9.57
C ARG A 166 -4.83 1.66 -9.37
N ALA A 167 -5.22 1.05 -8.26
CA ALA A 167 -4.88 -0.33 -7.94
C ALA A 167 -5.48 -1.30 -8.95
N PHE A 168 -6.72 -1.06 -9.39
CA PHE A 168 -7.33 -1.82 -10.48
C PHE A 168 -6.54 -1.70 -11.79
N ALA A 169 -6.18 -0.47 -12.20
CA ALA A 169 -5.38 -0.26 -13.40
C ALA A 169 -4.00 -0.95 -13.32
N LEU A 170 -3.33 -0.86 -12.16
CA LEU A 170 -2.06 -1.55 -11.91
C LEU A 170 -2.21 -3.06 -12.02
N ALA A 171 -3.22 -3.65 -11.38
CA ALA A 171 -3.48 -5.08 -11.43
C ALA A 171 -3.77 -5.56 -12.86
N VAL A 172 -4.56 -4.82 -13.63
CA VAL A 172 -4.87 -5.15 -15.04
C VAL A 172 -3.62 -5.10 -15.90
N VAL A 173 -2.79 -4.05 -15.79
CA VAL A 173 -1.54 -3.97 -16.57
C VAL A 173 -0.58 -5.06 -16.13
N ALA A 174 -0.33 -5.24 -14.83
CA ALA A 174 0.55 -6.27 -14.31
C ALA A 174 0.14 -7.68 -14.78
N MET A 175 -1.15 -8.01 -14.71
CA MET A 175 -1.69 -9.28 -15.21
C MET A 175 -1.54 -9.42 -16.72
N THR A 176 -1.79 -8.35 -17.49
CA THR A 176 -1.57 -8.36 -18.95
C THR A 176 -0.12 -8.70 -19.29
N LEU A 177 0.83 -8.10 -18.56
CA LEU A 177 2.26 -8.34 -18.78
C LEU A 177 2.68 -9.74 -18.34
N ALA A 178 2.16 -10.25 -17.23
CA ALA A 178 2.40 -11.62 -16.78
C ALA A 178 1.90 -12.64 -17.82
N LEU A 179 0.68 -12.46 -18.35
CA LEU A 179 0.12 -13.31 -19.40
C LEU A 179 0.95 -13.24 -20.69
N SER A 180 1.40 -12.05 -21.09
CA SER A 180 2.30 -11.88 -22.23
C SER A 180 3.62 -12.62 -22.01
N PHE A 181 4.22 -12.49 -20.83
CA PHE A 181 5.48 -13.14 -20.48
C PHE A 181 5.37 -14.66 -20.51
N ASP A 182 4.30 -15.23 -19.95
CA ASP A 182 4.02 -16.67 -19.99
C ASP A 182 3.88 -17.21 -21.42
N ARG A 183 3.48 -16.34 -22.37
CA ARG A 183 3.38 -16.63 -23.81
C ARG A 183 4.66 -16.34 -24.59
N GLY A 184 5.73 -15.93 -23.90
CA GLY A 184 7.04 -15.61 -24.49
C GLY A 184 7.14 -14.21 -25.08
N GLY A 185 6.18 -13.32 -24.80
CA GLY A 185 6.25 -11.90 -25.16
C GLY A 185 7.06 -11.10 -24.15
N GLU A 186 7.82 -10.13 -24.62
CA GLU A 186 8.56 -9.19 -23.77
C GLU A 186 8.04 -7.76 -23.97
N VAL A 187 7.74 -7.09 -22.86
CA VAL A 187 7.24 -5.71 -22.86
C VAL A 187 8.18 -4.85 -22.03
N SER A 188 8.65 -3.75 -22.60
CA SER A 188 9.56 -2.83 -21.90
C SER A 188 8.83 -2.03 -20.82
N GLY A 189 9.58 -1.58 -19.80
CA GLY A 189 9.03 -0.71 -18.75
C GLY A 189 8.41 0.59 -19.30
N MET A 190 8.98 1.16 -20.36
CA MET A 190 8.41 2.36 -21.02
C MET A 190 7.03 2.07 -21.63
N VAL A 191 6.86 0.91 -22.26
CA VAL A 191 5.57 0.50 -22.82
C VAL A 191 4.55 0.26 -21.71
N ARG A 192 4.94 -0.45 -20.65
CA ARG A 192 4.10 -0.65 -19.45
C ARG A 192 3.60 0.67 -18.90
N ASP A 193 4.47 1.66 -18.75
CA ASP A 193 4.12 2.96 -18.18
C ASP A 193 3.16 3.73 -19.09
N GLU A 194 3.32 3.63 -20.41
CA GLU A 194 2.37 4.20 -21.39
C GLU A 194 0.99 3.52 -21.32
N LEU A 195 0.96 2.19 -21.26
CA LEU A 195 -0.29 1.43 -21.15
C LEU A 195 -1.03 1.76 -19.85
N LEU A 196 -0.31 1.84 -18.73
CA LEU A 196 -0.88 2.26 -17.45
C LEU A 196 -1.40 3.69 -17.50
N ALA A 197 -0.68 4.62 -18.14
CA ALA A 197 -1.10 6.01 -18.25
C ALA A 197 -2.40 6.14 -19.06
N VAL A 198 -2.51 5.42 -20.19
CA VAL A 198 -3.71 5.44 -21.04
C VAL A 198 -4.90 4.81 -20.31
N LEU A 199 -4.74 3.62 -19.73
CA LEU A 199 -5.79 2.94 -18.97
C LEU A 199 -6.23 3.75 -17.75
N GLY A 200 -5.28 4.25 -16.96
CA GLY A 200 -5.56 5.04 -15.78
C GLY A 200 -6.34 6.31 -16.14
N THR A 201 -5.91 7.05 -17.17
CA THR A 201 -6.59 8.28 -17.59
C THR A 201 -8.07 8.05 -17.91
N GLU A 202 -8.39 6.94 -18.59
CA GLU A 202 -9.76 6.59 -18.94
C GLU A 202 -10.59 6.26 -17.68
N LEU A 203 -10.09 5.37 -16.82
CA LEU A 203 -10.75 5.01 -15.57
C LEU A 203 -11.00 6.23 -14.64
N TYR A 204 -10.06 7.18 -14.58
CA TYR A 204 -10.27 8.40 -13.78
C TYR A 204 -11.24 9.40 -14.42
N ALA A 205 -11.44 9.35 -15.73
CA ALA A 205 -12.39 10.21 -16.43
C ALA A 205 -13.82 9.69 -16.28
N GLU A 206 -14.02 8.37 -16.28
CA GLU A 206 -15.34 7.75 -16.10
C GLU A 206 -15.85 7.90 -14.66
N GLY A 207 -14.99 7.78 -13.66
CA GLY A 207 -15.34 7.95 -12.25
C GLY A 207 -15.68 9.39 -11.82
N ARG A 208 -15.67 10.38 -12.73
CA ARG A 208 -15.97 11.79 -12.41
C ARG A 208 -16.97 12.38 -13.41
N SER A 209 -18.22 12.56 -12.97
CA SER A 209 -19.21 13.35 -13.70
C SER A 209 -18.67 14.72 -14.13
N VAL A 210 -18.96 15.08 -15.38
CA VAL A 210 -18.28 16.01 -16.30
C VAL A 210 -18.12 17.48 -15.82
N GLY A 211 -18.57 17.87 -14.62
CA GLY A 211 -18.68 19.28 -14.21
C GLY A 211 -17.42 19.99 -13.70
N GLY A 212 -16.37 19.27 -13.26
CA GLY A 212 -15.30 19.87 -12.43
C GLY A 212 -13.92 20.03 -13.06
N PHE A 213 -13.66 19.43 -14.23
CA PHE A 213 -12.30 19.15 -14.69
C PHE A 213 -11.58 20.33 -15.36
N LEU A 214 -12.28 21.18 -16.12
CA LEU A 214 -11.60 22.24 -16.88
C LEU A 214 -10.86 23.26 -16.00
N ALA A 215 -11.23 23.39 -14.71
CA ALA A 215 -10.63 24.36 -13.81
C ALA A 215 -9.43 23.82 -13.00
N LYS A 216 -9.22 22.50 -12.90
CA LYS A 216 -8.19 21.91 -12.02
C LYS A 216 -7.06 21.16 -12.72
N ALA A 217 -7.25 20.75 -13.98
CA ALA A 217 -6.24 20.02 -14.75
C ALA A 217 -5.00 20.87 -15.09
N LEU A 218 -5.15 22.19 -15.19
CA LEU A 218 -4.06 23.11 -15.55
C LEU A 218 -3.21 23.56 -14.34
N ALA A 219 -3.50 23.11 -13.12
CA ALA A 219 -2.96 23.71 -11.90
C ALA A 219 -2.10 22.80 -11.02
N ARG A 220 -1.78 21.55 -11.40
CA ARG A 220 -1.02 20.64 -10.52
C ARG A 220 0.20 20.02 -11.22
N PRO A 221 1.42 20.21 -10.70
CA PRO A 221 2.58 19.46 -11.16
C PRO A 221 2.45 17.98 -10.79
N VAL A 222 2.83 17.12 -11.74
CA VAL A 222 2.94 15.66 -11.60
C VAL A 222 3.99 15.36 -10.52
N GLY A 223 3.56 14.68 -9.47
CA GLY A 223 4.34 14.44 -8.25
C GLY A 223 3.39 14.31 -7.07
N TRP A 224 2.53 13.30 -7.09
CA TRP A 224 1.58 13.07 -6.00
C TRP A 224 2.15 12.07 -5.01
N ARG A 225 2.37 12.54 -3.78
CA ARG A 225 2.86 11.75 -2.66
C ARG A 225 1.67 11.14 -1.93
N GLY A 226 1.41 9.86 -2.18
CA GLY A 226 0.62 9.02 -1.28
C GLY A 226 1.40 8.83 0.01
N ARG A 227 0.96 9.48 1.09
CA ARG A 227 1.58 9.29 2.40
C ARG A 227 1.03 7.98 2.96
N HIS A 228 1.71 6.86 2.74
CA HIS A 228 1.43 5.61 3.44
C HIS A 228 1.59 5.81 4.95
N ARG A 229 0.50 6.15 5.64
CA ARG A 229 0.43 6.05 7.10
C ARG A 229 0.31 4.57 7.42
N ARG A 230 1.45 3.92 7.66
CA ARG A 230 1.44 2.65 8.41
C ARG A 230 0.73 2.91 9.73
N GLY A 231 -0.45 2.30 9.88
CA GLY A 231 -1.33 2.48 11.02
C GLY A 231 -0.58 2.23 12.33
N ARG A 232 -0.65 3.20 13.24
CA ARG A 232 -0.46 2.92 14.67
C ARG A 232 -1.66 2.07 15.07
N GLY A 233 -1.43 0.78 15.31
CA GLY A 233 -2.43 -0.10 15.91
C GLY A 233 -2.86 0.47 17.26
N ALA A 234 -4.01 1.11 17.29
CA ALA A 234 -4.74 1.39 18.51
C ALA A 234 -5.53 0.13 18.83
N THR A 235 -5.02 -0.68 19.76
CA THR A 235 -5.80 -1.73 20.38
C THR A 235 -6.95 -1.09 21.16
N PRO A 236 -8.22 -1.47 20.96
CA PRO A 236 -9.29 -0.98 21.82
C PRO A 236 -9.09 -1.51 23.25
N PRO A 237 -9.35 -0.71 24.30
CA PRO A 237 -9.28 -1.18 25.67
C PRO A 237 -10.38 -2.21 25.94
N CYS A 238 -9.98 -3.34 26.51
CA CYS A 238 -10.88 -4.35 27.07
C CYS A 238 -11.72 -3.71 28.19
N PRO A 239 -13.05 -3.92 28.25
CA PRO A 239 -13.88 -3.32 29.29
C PRO A 239 -13.55 -3.90 30.68
N PRO A 240 -13.57 -3.07 31.74
CA PRO A 240 -13.29 -3.53 33.10
C PRO A 240 -14.40 -4.46 33.59
N SER A 241 -13.97 -5.62 34.08
CA SER A 241 -14.74 -6.57 34.86
C SER A 241 -15.50 -5.91 36.01
N ALA A 242 -16.82 -6.10 36.05
CA ALA A 242 -17.63 -5.80 37.22
C ALA A 242 -17.41 -6.88 38.29
N THR A 243 -16.63 -6.54 39.30
CA THR A 243 -16.63 -7.23 40.59
C THR A 243 -17.95 -6.97 41.30
N SER A 244 -18.82 -7.98 41.44
CA SER A 244 -19.82 -7.98 42.51
C SER A 244 -19.41 -9.04 43.53
N CYS A 245 -18.80 -8.55 44.60
CA CYS A 245 -18.60 -9.26 45.84
C CYS A 245 -19.93 -9.26 46.60
N ALA A 246 -20.54 -10.43 46.81
CA ALA A 246 -21.56 -10.64 47.82
C ALA A 246 -21.10 -11.78 48.74
N THR A 247 -20.66 -11.39 49.93
CA THR A 247 -20.62 -12.18 51.18
C THR A 247 -22.04 -12.68 51.48
N ARG A 248 -22.37 -13.81 52.13
CA ARG A 248 -21.80 -14.76 53.12
C ARG A 248 -22.92 -15.85 53.31
N PRO A 249 -22.94 -16.73 54.34
CA PRO A 249 -22.01 -17.75 54.83
C PRO A 249 -22.69 -19.16 54.91
N GLY A 250 -21.95 -20.21 55.29
CA GLY A 250 -22.58 -21.42 55.85
C GLY A 250 -21.87 -22.72 55.48
N GLY A 251 -21.23 -23.34 56.47
CA GLY A 251 -20.38 -24.52 56.31
C GLY A 251 -21.12 -25.83 56.02
N ARG A 252 -20.35 -26.83 55.60
CA ARG A 252 -20.12 -28.07 56.37
C ARG A 252 -19.11 -28.95 55.64
N ALA A 253 -18.23 -29.54 56.43
CA ALA A 253 -17.35 -30.65 56.06
C ALA A 253 -18.14 -31.94 55.82
N TYR A 254 -17.57 -32.85 55.01
CA TYR A 254 -17.44 -34.31 55.16
C TYR A 254 -16.64 -34.79 53.92
N ALA A 255 -15.38 -35.20 54.05
CA ALA A 255 -14.89 -36.58 54.22
C ALA A 255 -15.39 -37.57 53.13
N THR A 256 -14.50 -37.95 52.21
CA THR A 256 -13.76 -39.23 52.18
C THR A 256 -12.64 -39.13 51.16
#